data_AF-A0A966FUT6-F1
#
_entry.id   AF-A0A966FUT6-F1
#
_cell.length_a   1.000
_cell.length_b   1.000
_cell.length_c   1.000
_cell.angle_alpha   90.00
_cell.angle_beta   90.00
_cell.angle_gamma   90.00
#
_symmetry.space_group_name_H-M   'P 1'
#
loop_
_entity.id
_entity.type
_entity.pdbx_description
1 polymer ?
#
loop_
_entity_poly.entity_id
_entity_poly.type
_entity_poly.pdbx_seq_one_letter_code
_entity_poly.pdbx_strand_id
1 'polypeptide(L)'
;DEALGAALDGWPQERTAMNGFGFVQLVARLEGPSLLHRLHFRRASAAARMLLRRGELAEGTGPRLLLRAHPAVADRLDDAWLAELARRSGREVVIERDPALALEAGHAQILAP
;
A
#
# COMPACT_ATOMS: atom_id res chain seq x y z
N ASP A 1 -0.96 30.75 8.88
CA ASP A 1 -1.50 30.26 10.16
C ASP A 1 -2.99 30.00 10.09
N GLU A 2 -3.78 30.99 9.65
CA GLU A 2 -5.25 30.88 9.52
C GLU A 2 -5.71 29.67 8.69
N ALA A 3 -5.13 29.43 7.50
CA ALA A 3 -5.47 28.28 6.67
C ALA A 3 -5.17 26.92 7.35
N LEU A 4 -4.10 26.83 8.14
CA LEU A 4 -3.80 25.63 8.93
C LEU A 4 -4.82 25.46 10.06
N GLY A 5 -5.24 26.55 10.70
CA GLY A 5 -6.33 26.52 11.68
C GLY A 5 -7.63 26.00 11.10
N ALA A 6 -8.04 26.52 9.95
CA ALA A 6 -9.25 26.06 9.27
C ALA A 6 -9.17 24.58 8.86
N ALA A 7 -8.00 24.12 8.39
CA ALA A 7 -7.82 22.73 7.96
C ALA A 7 -7.81 21.72 9.11
N LEU A 8 -7.42 22.14 10.31
CA LEU A 8 -7.38 21.29 11.51
C LEU A 8 -8.63 21.46 12.39
N ASP A 9 -9.60 22.26 11.94
CA ASP A 9 -10.82 22.52 12.71
C ASP A 9 -11.61 21.21 12.90
N GLY A 10 -12.06 20.99 14.14
CA GLY A 10 -12.78 19.77 14.52
C GLY A 10 -11.93 18.49 14.67
N TRP A 11 -10.64 18.48 14.32
CA TRP A 11 -9.74 17.39 14.71
C TRP A 11 -9.32 17.58 16.20
N PRO A 12 -9.27 16.52 17.03
CA PRO A 12 -8.83 16.64 18.42
C PRO A 12 -7.30 16.66 18.53
N GLN A 13 -6.73 17.86 18.60
CA GLN A 13 -5.30 18.10 18.82
C GLN A 13 -5.03 19.30 19.72
N GLU A 14 -3.84 19.32 20.31
CA GLU A 14 -3.20 20.53 20.81
C GLU A 14 -2.26 21.09 19.74
N ARG A 15 -2.20 22.42 19.63
CA ARG A 15 -1.30 23.10 18.71
C ARG A 15 -0.61 24.29 19.36
N THR A 16 0.63 24.54 18.95
CA THR A 16 1.29 25.82 19.23
C THR A 16 0.91 26.87 18.18
N ALA A 17 1.09 28.15 18.50
CA ALA A 17 1.22 29.16 17.47
C ALA A 17 2.50 28.93 16.65
N MET A 18 2.60 29.56 15.48
CA MET A 18 3.83 29.57 14.70
C MET A 18 4.93 30.28 15.49
N ASN A 19 6.05 29.59 15.74
CA ASN A 19 7.19 30.19 16.42
C ASN A 19 8.01 31.10 15.47
N GLY A 20 9.04 31.78 16.01
CA GLY A 20 9.91 32.68 15.22
C GLY A 20 10.74 32.01 14.12
N PHE A 21 10.70 30.67 14.02
CA PHE A 21 11.36 29.88 12.98
C PHE A 21 10.37 29.32 11.94
N GLY A 22 9.09 29.64 12.07
CA GLY A 22 8.05 29.15 11.16
C GLY A 22 7.55 27.74 11.44
N PHE A 23 7.90 27.13 12.58
CA PHE A 23 7.38 25.81 12.95
C PHE A 23 6.09 25.90 13.75
N VAL A 24 5.23 24.88 13.57
CA VAL A 24 4.04 24.62 14.37
C VAL A 24 4.15 23.19 14.90
N GLN A 25 3.93 23.00 16.20
CA GLN A 25 3.86 21.66 16.79
C GLN A 25 2.39 21.27 16.93
N LEU A 26 2.07 20.06 16.47
CA LEU A 26 0.75 19.44 16.60
C LEU A 26 0.89 18.17 17.43
N VAL A 27 0.10 18.05 18.48
CA VAL A 27 0.07 16.88 19.36
C VAL A 27 -1.36 16.34 19.38
N ALA A 28 -1.53 15.11 18.93
CA ALA A 28 -2.81 14.43 18.95
C ALA A 28 -2.67 13.09 19.68
N ARG A 29 -3.77 12.66 20.32
CA ARG A 29 -3.80 11.38 21.01
C ARG A 29 -3.74 10.25 19.97
N LEU A 30 -2.91 9.24 20.24
CA LEU A 30 -2.92 8.00 19.46
C LEU A 30 -4.12 7.14 19.90
N GLU A 31 -5.23 7.23 19.18
CA GLU A 31 -6.46 6.47 19.50
C GLU A 31 -6.40 5.00 19.06
N GLY A 32 -5.46 4.65 18.20
CA GLY A 32 -5.25 3.27 17.75
C GLY A 32 -4.03 3.10 16.86
N PRO A 33 -3.74 1.89 16.38
CA PRO A 33 -2.59 1.62 15.53
C PRO A 33 -2.65 2.43 14.23
N SER A 34 -1.69 3.34 14.07
CA SER A 34 -1.48 4.09 12.83
C SER A 34 -1.16 3.18 11.64
N LEU A 35 -1.24 3.72 10.41
CA LEU A 35 -0.83 2.97 9.21
C LEU A 35 0.61 2.48 9.32
N LEU A 36 1.54 3.29 9.85
CA LEU A 36 2.92 2.87 10.05
C LEU A 36 3.03 1.67 10.99
N HIS A 37 2.31 1.67 12.12
CA HIS A 37 2.25 0.50 13.01
C HIS A 37 1.73 -0.73 12.26
N ARG A 38 0.63 -0.59 11.51
CA ARG A 38 0.03 -1.71 10.77
C ARG A 38 0.99 -2.26 9.71
N LEU A 39 1.65 -1.40 8.93
CA LEU A 39 2.60 -1.80 7.91
C LEU A 39 3.84 -2.48 8.52
N HIS A 40 4.34 -1.94 9.64
CA HIS A 40 5.51 -2.49 10.33
C HIS A 40 5.24 -3.87 10.95
N PHE A 41 4.08 -4.06 11.60
CA PHE A 41 3.76 -5.34 12.26
C PHE A 41 3.10 -6.37 11.34
N ARG A 42 2.62 -5.97 10.16
CA ARG A 42 1.95 -6.86 9.18
C ARG A 42 2.61 -6.78 7.80
N ARG A 43 3.95 -6.86 7.77
CA ARG A 43 4.78 -6.65 6.55
C ARG A 43 4.35 -7.49 5.35
N ALA A 44 4.13 -8.79 5.53
CA ALA A 44 3.72 -9.65 4.42
C ALA A 44 2.34 -9.26 3.84
N SER A 45 1.39 -8.93 4.72
CA SER A 45 0.07 -8.43 4.31
C SER A 45 0.12 -7.03 3.70
N ALA A 46 1.06 -6.19 4.13
CA ALA A 46 1.33 -4.88 3.54
C ALA A 46 1.90 -5.03 2.12
N ALA A 47 2.93 -5.86 1.97
CA ALA A 47 3.54 -6.18 0.70
C ALA A 47 2.53 -6.77 -0.30
N ALA A 48 1.61 -7.62 0.15
CA ALA A 48 0.53 -8.15 -0.69
C ALA A 48 -0.35 -7.04 -1.29
N ARG A 49 -0.76 -6.05 -0.48
CA ARG A 49 -1.54 -4.89 -0.96
C ARG A 49 -0.75 -4.02 -1.92
N MET A 50 0.55 -3.83 -1.66
CA MET A 50 1.44 -3.10 -2.57
C MET A 50 1.60 -3.84 -3.90
N LEU A 51 1.71 -5.18 -3.87
CA LEU A 51 1.84 -6.01 -5.05
C LEU A 51 0.57 -5.97 -5.91
N LEU A 52 -0.61 -6.04 -5.30
CA LEU A 52 -1.89 -5.88 -6.02
C LEU A 52 -1.95 -4.51 -6.72
N ARG A 53 -1.55 -3.44 -6.03
CA ARG A 53 -1.50 -2.09 -6.63
C ARG A 53 -0.49 -1.99 -7.77
N ARG A 54 0.68 -2.65 -7.67
CA ARG A 54 1.64 -2.76 -8.78
C ARG A 54 1.05 -3.53 -9.96
N GLY A 55 0.26 -4.57 -9.69
CA GLY A 55 -0.47 -5.32 -10.71
C GLY A 55 -1.48 -4.46 -11.48
N GLU A 56 -2.28 -3.65 -10.77
CA GLU A 56 -3.21 -2.71 -11.41
C GLU A 56 -2.50 -1.66 -12.28
N LEU A 57 -1.29 -1.25 -11.89
CA LEU A 57 -0.48 -0.24 -12.58
C LEU A 57 0.49 -0.84 -13.60
N ALA A 58 0.48 -2.16 -13.83
CA ALA A 58 1.41 -2.80 -14.75
C ALA A 58 1.12 -2.37 -16.20
N GLU A 59 2.15 -1.92 -16.91
CA GLU A 59 2.06 -1.49 -18.30
C GLU A 59 2.54 -2.58 -19.26
N GLY A 60 1.96 -2.62 -20.46
CA GLY A 60 2.30 -3.58 -21.50
C GLY A 60 1.09 -4.29 -22.12
N THR A 61 1.38 -5.13 -23.11
CA THR A 61 0.38 -5.87 -23.89
C THR A 61 0.52 -7.35 -23.65
N GLY A 62 -0.60 -8.02 -23.37
CA GLY A 62 -0.62 -9.45 -23.14
C GLY A 62 -1.83 -9.90 -22.33
N PRO A 63 -2.24 -11.17 -22.45
CA PRO A 63 -3.43 -11.69 -21.80
C PRO A 63 -3.21 -12.03 -20.31
N ARG A 64 -1.95 -12.12 -19.86
CA ARG A 64 -1.59 -12.58 -18.51
C ARG A 64 -0.84 -11.52 -17.72
N LEU A 65 -1.19 -11.40 -16.44
CA LEU A 65 -0.52 -10.58 -15.43
C LEU A 65 0.17 -11.50 -14.43
N LEU A 66 1.50 -11.54 -14.45
CA LEU A 66 2.32 -12.28 -13.50
C LEU A 66 2.56 -11.43 -12.24
N LEU A 67 2.22 -11.97 -11.08
CA LEU A 67 2.63 -11.46 -9.77
C LEU A 67 3.70 -12.38 -9.19
N ARG A 68 4.96 -11.96 -9.21
CA ARG A 68 6.05 -12.70 -8.57
C ARG A 68 6.26 -12.16 -7.16
N ALA A 69 6.22 -13.04 -6.15
CA ALA A 69 6.36 -12.63 -4.76
C ALA A 69 7.01 -13.71 -3.89
N HIS A 70 7.52 -13.29 -2.72
CA HIS A 70 7.90 -14.22 -1.66
C HIS A 70 6.69 -15.08 -1.22
N PRO A 71 6.83 -16.38 -0.91
CA PRO A 71 5.73 -17.26 -0.52
C PRO A 71 4.84 -16.67 0.59
N ALA A 72 5.44 -16.13 1.65
CA ALA A 72 4.70 -15.50 2.75
C ALA A 72 3.83 -14.29 2.32
N VAL A 73 4.14 -13.63 1.20
CA VAL A 73 3.31 -12.58 0.60
C VAL A 73 2.22 -13.18 -0.27
N ALA A 74 2.57 -14.17 -1.11
CA ALA A 74 1.62 -14.89 -1.95
C ALA A 74 0.47 -15.49 -1.11
N ASP A 75 0.78 -16.06 0.05
CA ASP A 75 -0.21 -16.65 0.97
C ASP A 75 -1.11 -15.60 1.67
N ARG A 76 -0.88 -14.30 1.41
CA ARG A 76 -1.72 -13.19 1.90
C ARG A 76 -2.53 -12.53 0.80
N LEU A 77 -2.43 -13.02 -0.43
CA LEU A 77 -3.30 -12.62 -1.54
C LEU A 77 -4.61 -13.38 -1.39
N ASP A 78 -5.69 -12.64 -1.17
CA ASP A 78 -7.03 -13.19 -1.07
C ASP A 78 -7.60 -13.46 -2.47
N ASP A 79 -8.30 -14.58 -2.64
CA ASP A 79 -8.86 -15.00 -3.93
C ASP A 79 -9.84 -13.96 -4.50
N ALA A 80 -10.62 -13.28 -3.66
CA ALA A 80 -11.53 -12.23 -4.12
C ALA A 80 -10.77 -11.00 -4.64
N TRP A 81 -9.60 -10.68 -4.06
CA TRP A 81 -8.74 -9.61 -4.56
C TRP A 81 -8.09 -9.97 -5.88
N LEU A 82 -7.66 -11.22 -6.05
CA LEU A 82 -7.09 -11.71 -7.31
C LEU A 82 -8.14 -11.70 -8.42
N ALA A 83 -9.38 -12.12 -8.12
CA ALA A 83 -10.49 -12.05 -9.05
C ALA A 83 -10.82 -10.61 -9.46
N GLU A 84 -10.83 -9.68 -8.49
CA GLU A 84 -11.07 -8.26 -8.78
C GLU A 84 -9.92 -7.63 -9.59
N LEU A 85 -8.67 -7.99 -9.30
CA LEU A 85 -7.52 -7.57 -10.10
C LEU A 85 -7.61 -8.10 -11.53
N ALA A 86 -7.97 -9.37 -11.72
CA ALA A 86 -8.19 -9.96 -13.03
C ALA A 86 -9.29 -9.21 -13.80
N ARG A 87 -10.42 -8.91 -13.12
CA ARG A 87 -11.54 -8.17 -13.70
C ARG A 87 -11.15 -6.74 -14.11
N ARG A 88 -10.39 -6.02 -13.28
CA ARG A 88 -9.95 -4.64 -13.55
C ARG A 88 -8.87 -4.54 -14.62
N SER A 89 -7.93 -5.48 -14.60
CA SER A 89 -6.83 -5.50 -15.56
C SER A 89 -7.24 -6.13 -16.90
N GLY A 90 -8.36 -6.86 -16.95
CA GLY A 90 -8.80 -7.61 -18.13
C GLY A 90 -7.83 -8.74 -18.50
N ARG A 91 -7.06 -9.25 -17.53
CA ARG A 91 -5.96 -10.21 -17.72
C ARG A 91 -6.11 -11.38 -16.74
N GLU A 92 -5.67 -12.56 -17.16
CA GLU A 92 -5.51 -13.70 -16.26
C GLU A 92 -4.36 -13.42 -15.27
N VAL A 93 -4.66 -13.45 -13.96
CA VAL A 93 -3.66 -13.22 -12.92
C VAL A 93 -2.98 -14.54 -12.56
N VAL A 94 -1.66 -14.58 -12.71
CA VAL A 94 -0.82 -15.73 -12.39
C VAL A 94 0.11 -15.36 -11.25
N ILE A 95 0.27 -16.26 -10.26
CA ILE A 95 1.16 -16.05 -9.13
C ILE A 95 2.38 -16.95 -9.26
N GLU A 96 3.56 -16.35 -9.16
CA GLU A 96 4.81 -17.09 -9.03
C GLU A 96 5.44 -16.85 -7.66
N ARG A 97 5.76 -17.94 -6.98
CA ARG A 97 6.37 -17.93 -5.65
C ARG A 97 7.89 -18.02 -5.78
N ASP A 98 8.60 -17.02 -5.27
CA ASP A 98 10.07 -16.95 -5.27
C ASP A 98 10.58 -16.68 -3.85
N PRO A 99 11.12 -17.70 -3.14
CA PRO A 99 11.61 -17.54 -1.77
C PRO A 99 12.90 -16.70 -1.67
N ALA A 100 13.57 -16.40 -2.79
CA ALA A 100 14.75 -15.52 -2.79
C ALA A 100 14.38 -14.03 -2.71
N LEU A 101 13.12 -13.66 -2.95
CA LEU A 101 12.66 -12.28 -2.85
C LEU A 101 12.50 -11.81 -1.40
N ALA A 102 12.95 -10.59 -1.11
CA ALA A 102 12.47 -9.89 0.08
C ALA A 102 10.95 -9.69 0.00
N LEU A 103 10.26 -9.59 1.16
CA LEU A 103 8.79 -9.46 1.19
C LEU A 103 8.30 -8.30 0.32
N GLU A 104 8.96 -7.15 0.38
CA GLU A 104 8.56 -5.94 -0.32
C GLU A 104 8.98 -5.91 -1.81
N ALA A 105 9.87 -6.84 -2.22
CA ALA A 105 10.47 -6.90 -3.56
C ALA A 105 9.60 -7.63 -4.60
N GLY A 106 8.37 -8.03 -4.25
CA GLY A 106 7.42 -8.57 -5.20
C GLY A 106 7.09 -7.58 -6.32
N HIS A 107 6.94 -8.07 -7.55
CA HIS A 107 6.73 -7.25 -8.73
C HIS A 107 5.67 -7.85 -9.66
N ALA A 108 5.14 -7.01 -10.54
CA ALA A 108 4.12 -7.38 -11.51
C ALA A 108 4.65 -7.21 -12.93
N GLN A 109 4.36 -8.16 -13.82
CA GLN A 109 4.76 -8.12 -15.22
C GLN A 109 3.61 -8.58 -16.11
N ILE A 110 3.37 -7.90 -17.23
CA ILE A 110 2.46 -8.40 -18.25
C ILE A 110 3.24 -9.33 -19.17
N LEU A 111 2.74 -10.55 -19.32
CA LEU A 111 3.38 -11.55 -20.16
C LEU A 111 2.81 -11.47 -21.58
N ALA A 112 3.71 -11.39 -22.56
CA ALA A 112 3.35 -11.52 -23.96
C ALA A 112 2.73 -12.91 -24.24
N PRO A 113 1.95 -13.04 -25.33
CA PRO A 113 1.43 -14.34 -25.79
C PRO A 113 2.53 -15.39 -25.98
#